data_AF-A0A382RH58-F1
#
_entry.id   AF-A0A382RH58-F1
#
_cell.length_a   1.000
_cell.length_b   1.000
_cell.length_c   1.000
_cell.angle_alpha   90.00
_cell.angle_beta   90.00
_cell.angle_gamma   90.00
#
_symmetry.space_group_name_H-M   'P 1'
#
loop_
_entity.id
_entity.type
_entity.pdbx_description
1 polymer ?
#
loop_
_entity_poly.entity_id
_entity_poly.type
_entity_poly.pdbx_seq_one_letter_code
_entity_poly.pdbx_strand_id
1 'polypeptide(L)' 'MGLDLHVAHLDHDFRGKEAQDDAAFVETMAKKLNLPATIEQADSFEYQELHSISSFEEASREVRY' A
#
# COMPACT_ATOMS: atom_id res chain seq x y z
N MET A 1 -27.94 14.58 2.92
CA MET A 1 -27.02 13.81 2.06
C MET A 1 -25.88 13.35 2.93
N GLY A 2 -25.60 12.04 2.96
CA GLY A 2 -24.48 11.47 3.73
C GLY A 2 -23.18 11.51 2.92
N LEU A 3 -22.06 11.29 3.60
CA LEU A 3 -20.76 11.05 2.97
C LEU A 3 -20.49 9.55 2.97
N ASP A 4 -20.06 9.02 1.83
CA ASP A 4 -19.54 7.66 1.72
C ASP A 4 -18.03 7.71 1.93
N LEU A 5 -17.54 6.88 2.85
CA LEU A 5 -16.13 6.81 3.21
C LEU A 5 -15.56 5.45 2.80
N HIS A 6 -14.37 5.45 2.23
CA HIS A 6 -13.62 4.25 1.82
C HIS A 6 -12.17 4.38 2.25
N VAL A 7 -11.61 3.30 2.78
CA VAL A 7 -10.20 3.25 3.21
C VAL A 7 -9.33 2.72 2.07
N ALA A 8 -8.29 3.46 1.68
CA ALA A 8 -7.30 3.00 0.72
C ALA A 8 -5.93 2.90 1.41
N HIS A 9 -5.31 1.72 1.35
CA HIS A 9 -3.95 1.50 1.82
C HIS A 9 -3.13 0.83 0.73
N LEU A 10 -1.93 1.37 0.48
CA LEU A 10 -0.95 0.82 -0.44
C LEU A 10 0.29 0.46 0.38
N ASP A 11 0.56 -0.83 0.50
CA ASP A 11 1.77 -1.36 1.10
C ASP A 11 2.89 -1.33 0.06
N HIS A 12 3.96 -0.60 0.33
CA HIS A 12 5.12 -0.47 -0.57
C HIS A 12 6.18 -1.56 -0.37
N ASP A 13 5.91 -2.55 0.49
CA ASP A 13 6.79 -3.68 0.86
C ASP A 13 8.23 -3.28 1.23
N PHE A 14 8.41 -2.07 1.77
CA PHE A 14 9.73 -1.53 2.09
C PHE A 14 10.35 -2.17 3.35
N ARG A 15 9.53 -2.82 4.17
CA ARG A 15 9.91 -3.35 5.50
C ARG A 15 9.50 -4.80 5.73
N GLY A 16 9.07 -5.51 4.69
CA GLY A 16 8.63 -6.90 4.78
C GLY A 16 7.56 -7.10 5.84
N LYS A 17 7.88 -7.83 6.92
CA LYS A 17 6.91 -8.21 7.96
C LYS A 17 6.21 -7.02 8.61
N GLU A 18 6.91 -5.90 8.84
CA GLU A 18 6.29 -4.71 9.43
C GLU A 18 5.23 -4.09 8.51
N ALA A 19 5.48 -4.14 7.19
CA ALA A 19 4.56 -3.59 6.19
C ALA A 19 3.27 -4.43 6.11
N GLN A 20 3.42 -5.76 6.18
CA GLN A 20 2.29 -6.69 6.30
C GLN A 20 1.49 -6.48 7.59
N ASP A 21 2.16 -6.15 8.70
CA ASP A 21 1.50 -5.87 9.98
C ASP A 21 0.69 -4.56 9.90
N ASP A 22 1.21 -3.54 9.20
CA ASP A 22 0.49 -2.29 8.93
C ASP A 22 -0.75 -2.53 8.07
N ALA A 23 -0.63 -3.32 6.99
CA ALA A 23 -1.77 -3.69 6.14
C ALA A 23 -2.86 -4.44 6.93
N ALA A 24 -2.47 -5.40 7.78
CA ALA A 24 -3.39 -6.14 8.64
C ALA A 24 -4.06 -5.24 9.70
N PHE A 25 -3.32 -4.27 10.24
CA PHE A 25 -3.86 -3.28 11.16
C PHE A 25 -4.93 -2.42 10.48
N VAL A 26 -4.67 -1.91 9.28
CA VAL A 26 -5.63 -1.10 8.52
C VAL A 26 -6.88 -1.90 8.19
N GLU A 27 -6.73 -3.15 7.74
CA GLU A 27 -7.87 -4.02 7.46
C GLU A 27 -8.77 -4.22 8.69
N THR A 28 -8.14 -4.47 9.85
CA THR A 28 -8.83 -4.65 11.12
C THR A 28 -9.59 -3.38 11.53
N MET A 29 -8.98 -2.21 11.32
CA MET A 29 -9.61 -0.93 11.67
C MET A 29 -10.79 -0.59 10.75
N ALA A 30 -10.66 -0.82 9.44
CA ALA A 30 -11.75 -0.60 8.50
C ALA A 30 -12.98 -1.48 8.83
N LYS A 31 -12.73 -2.77 9.13
CA LYS A 31 -13.79 -3.70 9.60
C LYS A 31 -14.48 -3.20 10.87
N LYS A 32 -13.72 -2.74 11.86
CA LYS A 32 -14.28 -2.20 13.13
C LYS A 32 -15.14 -0.95 12.92
N LEU A 33 -14.80 -0.13 11.93
CA LEU A 33 -15.54 1.08 11.58
C LEU A 33 -16.68 0.83 10.59
N ASN A 34 -16.85 -0.42 10.14
CA ASN A 34 -17.79 -0.81 9.10
C ASN A 34 -17.61 0.00 7.80
N LEU A 35 -16.35 0.25 7.44
CA LEU A 35 -15.97 0.96 6.23
C LEU A 35 -15.44 -0.04 5.19
N PRO A 36 -15.79 0.14 3.90
CA PRO A 36 -15.12 -0.59 2.83
C PRO A 36 -13.64 -0.19 2.76
N ALA A 37 -12.79 -1.14 2.41
CA ALA A 37 -11.36 -0.94 2.28
C ALA A 37 -10.80 -1.63 1.04
N THR A 38 -9.83 -0.97 0.41
CA THR A 38 -8.95 -1.53 -0.61
C THR A 38 -7.54 -1.49 -0.06
N ILE A 39 -6.90 -2.66 -0.01
CA ILE A 39 -5.55 -2.84 0.49
C ILE A 39 -4.78 -3.55 -0.60
N GLU A 40 -3.82 -2.85 -1.19
CA GLU A 40 -2.98 -3.36 -2.26
C GLU A 40 -1.52 -3.36 -1.80
N GLN A 41 -0.72 -4.25 -2.39
CA GLN A 41 0.72 -4.29 -2.20
C GLN A 41 1.39 -3.97 -3.54
N ALA A 42 2.37 -3.07 -3.51
CA ALA A 42 3.20 -2.76 -4.67
C ALA A 42 4.66 -3.03 -4.32
N ASP A 43 5.24 -4.02 -5.00
CA ASP A 43 6.64 -4.36 -4.86
C ASP A 43 7.49 -3.36 -5.67
N SER A 44 8.19 -2.50 -4.94
CA SER A 44 9.08 -1.50 -5.55
C SER A 44 10.32 -2.15 -6.18
N PHE A 45 10.72 -3.36 -5.77
CA PHE A 45 11.78 -4.14 -6.43
C PHE A 45 11.28 -4.73 -7.75
N GLU A 46 10.09 -5.31 -7.78
CA GLU A 46 9.49 -5.80 -9.04
C GLU A 46 9.34 -4.66 -10.04
N TYR A 47 8.88 -3.49 -9.58
CA TYR A 47 8.80 -2.29 -10.40
C TYR A 47 10.18 -1.83 -10.88
N GLN A 48 11.17 -1.83 -10.00
CA GLN A 48 12.54 -1.46 -10.33
C GLN A 48 13.15 -2.36 -11.41
N GLU A 49 12.95 -3.68 -11.30
CA GLU A 49 13.41 -4.66 -12.28
C GLU A 49 12.71 -4.49 -13.62
N LEU A 50 11.38 -4.37 -13.62
CA LEU A 50 10.57 -4.22 -14.84
C LEU A 50 10.90 -2.94 -15.61
N HIS A 51 11.17 -1.84 -14.89
CA HIS A 51 11.42 -0.53 -15.47
C HIS A 51 12.92 -0.20 -15.61
N SER A 52 13.81 -1.12 -15.25
CA SER A 52 15.28 -0.92 -15.28
C SER A 52 15.73 0.33 -14.54
N ILE A 53 15.05 0.65 -13.44
CA ILE A 53 15.38 1.80 -12.61
C ILE A 53 16.56 1.40 -11.72
N SER A 54 17.61 2.21 -11.68
CA SER A 54 18.81 1.86 -10.89
C SER A 54 18.69 2.27 -9.42
N SER A 55 17.85 3.27 -9.13
CA SER A 55 17.59 3.76 -7.79
C SER A 55 16.29 3.20 -7.21
N PHE A 56 16.40 2.52 -6.06
CA PHE A 56 15.23 2.07 -5.31
C PHE A 56 14.32 3.24 -4.88
N GLU A 57 14.90 4.39 -4.51
CA GLU A 57 14.11 5.58 -4.15
C GLU A 57 13.32 6.15 -5.33
N GLU A 58 13.84 6.03 -6.55
CA GLU A 58 13.18 6.48 -7.76
C GLU A 58 12.02 5.55 -8.11
N ALA A 59 12.23 4.23 -8.09
CA ALA A 59 11.18 3.24 -8.28
C ALA A 59 10.05 3.40 -7.25
N SER A 60 10.41 3.60 -5.97
CA SER A 60 9.43 3.83 -4.89
C SER A 60 8.63 5.13 -5.08
N ARG A 61 9.22 6.16 -5.71
CA ARG A 61 8.51 7.41 -6.02
C ARG A 61 7.52 7.19 -7.16
N GLU A 62 7.88 6.45 -8.20
CA GLU A 62 6.99 6.19 -9.33
C GLU A 62 5.82 5.29 -8.94
N VAL A 63 6.04 4.28 -8.09
CA VAL A 63 4.96 3.44 -7.53
C VAL A 63 3.99 4.24 -6.65
N ARG A 64 4.43 5.36 -6.06
CA ARG A 64 3.61 6.18 -5.16
C ARG A 64 2.60 7.08 -5.90
N TYR A 65 2.86 7.46 -7.16
CA TYR A 65 2.08 8.46 -7.90
C TYR A 65 1.33 7.88 -9.09
#